data_AF-A0A5C9EQY8-F1
#
_entry.id   AF-A0A5C9EQY8-F1
#
_cell.length_a   1.000
_cell.length_b   1.000
_cell.length_c   1.000
_cell.angle_alpha   90.00
_cell.angle_beta   90.00
_cell.angle_gamma   90.00
#
_symmetry.space_group_name_H-M   'P 1'
#
loop_
_entity.id
_entity.type
_entity.pdbx_description
1 polymer ?
#
loop_
_entity_poly.entity_id
_entity_poly.type
_entity_poly.pdbx_seq_one_letter_code
_entity_poly.pdbx_strand_id
1 'polypeptide(L)' 'MKNSMHISQEQQQRLKREAEEILDMVEGFGLLCQEPHESDKKAFISNYIEYRLAQ' A
#
# COMPACT_ATOMS: atom_id res chain seq x y z
N MET A 1 -25.44 -13.97 -2.87
CA MET A 1 -25.22 -12.51 -2.89
C MET A 1 -23.75 -12.27 -3.21
N LYS A 2 -23.42 -11.74 -4.39
CA LYS A 2 -22.06 -11.24 -4.62
C LYS A 2 -22.00 -9.90 -3.90
N ASN A 3 -21.36 -9.85 -2.72
CA ASN A 3 -20.97 -8.57 -2.14
C ASN A 3 -19.96 -7.96 -3.12
N SER A 4 -20.43 -7.13 -4.04
CA SER A 4 -19.56 -6.17 -4.70
C SER A 4 -19.14 -5.19 -3.62
N MET A 5 -18.04 -5.51 -2.94
CA MET A 5 -17.37 -4.61 -2.01
C MET A 5 -16.83 -3.46 -2.86
N HIS A 6 -17.70 -2.49 -3.15
CA HIS A 6 -17.34 -1.32 -3.95
C HIS A 6 -16.56 -0.39 -3.03
N ILE A 7 -15.24 -0.47 -3.13
CA ILE A 7 -14.37 0.46 -2.41
C ILE A 7 -14.66 1.86 -2.93
N SER A 8 -14.78 2.84 -2.03
CA SER A 8 -14.85 4.22 -2.48
C SER A 8 -13.48 4.64 -3.01
N GLN A 9 -13.46 5.47 -4.05
CA GLN A 9 -12.21 6.08 -4.52
C GLN A 9 -11.48 6.81 -3.39
N GLU A 10 -12.23 7.41 -2.45
CA GLU A 10 -11.68 8.05 -1.26
C GLU A 10 -10.93 7.06 -0.34
N GLN A 11 -11.51 5.89 -0.08
CA GLN A 11 -10.88 4.84 0.72
C GLN A 11 -9.63 4.29 0.04
N GLN A 12 -9.65 4.10 -1.29
CA GLN A 12 -8.47 3.66 -2.04
C GLN A 12 -7.33 4.70 -1.98
N GLN A 13 -7.65 5.98 -2.12
CA GLN A 13 -6.67 7.07 -2.02
C GLN A 13 -6.09 7.20 -0.61
N ARG A 14 -6.92 7.01 0.42
CA ARG A 14 -6.47 7.01 1.82
C ARG A 14 -5.48 5.88 2.10
N LEU A 15 -5.80 4.66 1.69
CA LEU A 15 -4.92 3.50 1.86
C LEU A 15 -3.63 3.62 1.04
N LYS A 16 -3.70 4.21 -0.15
CA LYS A 16 -2.52 4.53 -0.97
C LYS A 16 -1.56 5.46 -0.23
N ARG A 17 -2.07 6.54 0.35
CA ARG A 17 -1.25 7.48 1.13
C ARG A 17 -0.61 6.80 2.35
N GLU A 18 -1.38 5.98 3.06
CA GLU A 18 -0.86 5.24 4.22
C GLU A 18 0.28 4.29 3.82
N ALA A 19 0.16 3.59 2.68
CA ALA A 19 1.22 2.74 2.16
C ALA A 19 2.48 3.54 1.74
N GLU A 20 2.29 4.72 1.13
CA GLU A 20 3.39 5.62 0.76
C GLU A 20 4.12 6.14 2.00
N GLU A 21 3.40 6.52 3.06
CA GLU A 21 4.00 6.95 4.33
C GLU A 21 4.82 5.82 5.00
N ILE A 22 4.35 4.57 4.92
CA ILE A 22 5.09 3.42 5.43
C ILE A 22 6.38 3.20 4.63
N LEU A 23 6.32 3.29 3.29
CA LEU A 23 7.51 3.17 2.44
C LEU A 23 8.53 4.26 2.77
N ASP A 24 8.11 5.51 2.88
CA ASP A 24 8.98 6.64 3.22
C ASP A 24 9.66 6.44 4.59
N MET A 25 8.93 5.93 5.58
CA MET A 25 9.51 5.58 6.88
C MET A 25 10.54 4.45 6.75
N VAL A 26 10.18 3.36 6.07
CA VAL A 26 11.04 2.18 5.91
C VAL A 26 12.34 2.52 5.17
N GLU A 27 12.26 3.37 4.14
CA GLU A 27 13.41 3.92 3.41
C GLU A 27 14.22 4.87 4.30
N GLY A 28 13.57 5.80 5.00
CA GLY A 28 14.22 6.80 5.85
C GLY A 28 14.91 6.21 7.09
N PHE A 29 14.41 5.10 7.62
CA PHE A 29 15.04 4.37 8.73
C PHE A 29 16.17 3.44 8.27
N GLY A 30 16.41 3.29 6.96
CA GLY A 30 17.42 2.37 6.43
C GLY A 30 17.15 0.91 6.79
N LEU A 31 15.87 0.54 6.96
CA LEU A 31 15.47 -0.82 7.33
C LEU A 31 15.60 -1.81 6.17
N LEU A 32 15.80 -1.31 4.96
CA LEU A 32 16.00 -2.11 3.76
C LEU A 32 17.48 -2.31 3.50
N CYS A 33 17.86 -3.57 3.26
CA CYS A 33 19.23 -3.90 2.87
C CYS A 33 19.63 -3.29 1.52
N GLN A 34 18.65 -2.89 0.69
CA GLN A 34 18.81 -2.29 -0.63
C GLN A 34 17.65 -1.32 -0.90
N GLU A 35 17.90 -0.27 -1.69
CA GLU A 35 16.85 0.64 -2.13
C GLU A 35 15.84 -0.12 -3.01
N PRO A 36 14.53 -0.10 -2.68
CA PRO A 36 13.54 -0.88 -3.42
C PRO A 36 13.33 -0.28 -4.80
N HIS A 37 13.23 -1.15 -5.81
CA HIS A 37 12.96 -0.70 -7.18
C HIS A 37 11.53 -0.15 -7.27
N GLU A 38 11.25 0.70 -8.27
CA GLU A 38 9.92 1.30 -8.46
C GLU A 38 8.80 0.23 -8.56
N SER A 39 9.12 -0.93 -9.16
CA SER A 39 8.20 -2.07 -9.21
C SER A 39 7.86 -2.63 -7.83
N ASP A 40 8.83 -2.67 -6.91
CA ASP A 40 8.66 -3.20 -5.56
C ASP A 40 7.80 -2.25 -4.73
N LYS A 41 8.03 -0.93 -4.86
CA LYS A 41 7.19 0.10 -4.23
C LYS A 41 5.73 -0.02 -4.69
N LYS A 42 5.49 -0.18 -6.00
CA LYS A 42 4.15 -0.40 -6.55
C LYS A 42 3.50 -1.68 -6.03
N ALA A 43 4.25 -2.78 -6.01
CA ALA A 43 3.76 -4.05 -5.49
C ALA A 43 3.39 -3.96 -4.01
N PHE A 44 4.21 -3.28 -3.21
CA PHE A 44 3.92 -3.02 -1.80
C PHE A 44 2.60 -2.26 -1.62
N ILE A 45 2.41 -1.15 -2.32
CA ILE A 45 1.19 -0.33 -2.22
C ILE A 45 -0.05 -1.16 -2.60
N SER A 46 0.02 -1.90 -3.72
CA SER A 46 -1.09 -2.77 -4.15
C SER A 46 -1.42 -3.84 -3.10
N ASN A 47 -0.41 -4.58 -2.64
CA ASN A 47 -0.59 -5.63 -1.65
C ASN A 47 -1.12 -5.09 -0.31
N TYR A 48 -0.64 -3.91 0.11
CA TYR A 48 -1.10 -3.25 1.32
C TYR A 48 -2.59 -2.89 1.25
N ILE A 49 -3.02 -2.30 0.12
CA ILE A 49 -4.43 -1.96 -0.11
C ILE A 49 -5.29 -3.22 -0.10
N GLU A 50 -4.89 -4.27 -0.82
CA GLU A 50 -5.62 -5.54 -0.85
C GLU A 50 -5.73 -6.18 0.54
N TYR A 51 -4.64 -6.23 1.30
CA TYR A 51 -4.61 -6.75 2.67
C TYR A 51 -5.54 -5.97 3.61
N ARG A 52 -5.60 -4.64 3.48
CA ARG A 52 -6.46 -3.78 4.31
C ARG A 52 -7.93 -3.87 3.95
N LEU A 53 -8.25 -4.30 2.73
CA LEU A 53 -9.63 -4.50 2.27
C LEU A 53 -10.17 -5.90 2.56
N ALA A 54 -9.28 -6.88 2.66
CA ALA A 54 -9.63 -8.25 3.02
C ALA A 54 -9.91 -8.42 4.53
N GLN A 55 -9.53 -7.43 5.34
CA GLN A 55 -9.86 -7.32 6.77
C GLN A 55 -11.10 -6.45 6.96
#